data_AF-A0A7S3XMY4-F1
#
_entry.id   AF-A0A7S3XMY4-F1
#
_cell.length_a   1.000
_cell.length_b   1.000
_cell.length_c   1.000
_cell.angle_alpha   90.00
_cell.angle_beta   90.00
_cell.angle_gamma   90.00
#
_symmetry.space_group_name_H-M   'P 1'
#
loop_
_entity.id
_entity.type
_entity.pdbx_description
1 polymer ?
#
loop_
_entity_poly.entity_id
_entity_poly.type
_entity_poly.pdbx_seq_one_letter_code
_entity_poly.pdbx_strand_id
1 'polypeptide(L)'
;LVVILGLERRPARVEAFQGAYIRAYKQLMLGNASLSIVILLFMYYVNISTYVLQVFMCTELSTGNWYLDQDLGTQCYRGIHLGWQYAIGVPGVIFYVVGIPAYGFYCLRQIRTELKEPHNKLQYGFLYDGYKAEYYWWEMWVMLRKTLVLVVAVFATRYGDLAEAVAGQAVVLVSAFAHLACAPYEDRDLSALEANALCALVFTLTAGLFFYADGVDYGMRIFLLICILCANAALMTYFAKIGYAEVKLKIEKDWLNAQRKLKRIQDRLARRKNAEELSALADRERRTGLLDEALALQAESEEAVLLARAAAAHHAREALRHRDAARRNLEQLYQANRGILKNEEFKDLSLPARIRREFMSRHNSQKREKYFVRLEDALHEDAEKLTTEQAIFSLFNIVKTKQEDALEEASKKQENKNGLARARALLPAVKSL
;
A
#
# COMPACT_ATOMS: atom_id res chain seq x y z
N LEU A 1 -4.57 5.03 -26.48
CA LEU A 1 -5.32 5.73 -25.39
C LEU A 1 -6.26 6.82 -25.93
N VAL A 2 -5.82 7.69 -26.84
CA VAL A 2 -6.65 8.78 -27.43
C VAL A 2 -7.88 8.25 -28.19
N VAL A 3 -7.71 7.16 -28.96
CA VAL A 3 -8.81 6.46 -29.65
C VAL A 3 -9.78 5.76 -28.67
N ILE A 4 -9.29 5.29 -27.52
CA ILE A 4 -10.09 4.60 -26.49
C ILE A 4 -10.92 5.60 -25.63
N LEU A 5 -10.50 6.86 -25.59
CA LEU A 5 -11.14 7.91 -24.78
C LEU A 5 -12.19 8.73 -25.54
N GLY A 6 -12.45 8.48 -26.83
CA GLY A 6 -13.49 9.18 -27.59
C GLY A 6 -13.24 10.69 -27.72
N LEU A 7 -11.98 11.13 -27.67
CA LEU A 7 -11.60 12.55 -27.74
C LEU A 7 -11.69 13.15 -29.17
N GLU A 8 -12.17 12.38 -30.13
CA GLU A 8 -12.18 12.71 -31.56
C GLU A 8 -13.07 13.90 -31.93
N ARG A 9 -14.03 14.29 -31.07
CA ARG A 9 -14.98 15.37 -31.37
C ARG A 9 -14.50 16.79 -31.06
N ARG A 10 -13.29 17.03 -30.50
CA ARG A 10 -12.81 18.39 -30.16
C ARG A 10 -11.29 18.57 -30.37
N PRO A 11 -10.84 19.08 -31.54
CA PRO A 11 -9.40 19.18 -31.89
C PRO A 11 -8.59 20.02 -30.89
N ALA A 12 -9.13 21.13 -30.38
CA ALA A 12 -8.45 21.99 -29.40
C ALA A 12 -8.13 21.28 -28.06
N ARG A 13 -8.91 20.26 -27.67
CA ARG A 13 -8.68 19.49 -26.43
C ARG A 13 -7.57 18.46 -26.59
N VAL A 14 -7.38 17.94 -27.81
CA VAL A 14 -6.34 16.97 -28.13
C VAL A 14 -4.97 17.65 -28.17
N GLU A 15 -4.87 18.84 -28.77
CA GLU A 15 -3.62 19.62 -28.82
C GLU A 15 -3.17 20.10 -27.43
N ALA A 16 -4.09 20.60 -26.60
CA ALA A 16 -3.81 20.99 -25.22
C ALA A 16 -3.35 19.80 -24.37
N PHE A 17 -3.97 18.63 -24.55
CA PHE A 17 -3.57 17.38 -23.87
C PHE A 17 -2.20 16.90 -24.34
N GLN A 18 -1.91 16.94 -25.65
CA GLN A 18 -0.61 16.59 -26.21
C GLN A 18 0.50 17.52 -25.68
N GLY A 19 0.27 18.83 -25.66
CA GLY A 19 1.24 19.79 -25.11
C GLY A 19 1.50 19.60 -23.61
N ALA A 20 0.46 19.34 -22.83
CA ALA A 20 0.60 19.00 -21.40
C ALA A 20 1.35 17.68 -21.19
N TYR A 21 1.03 16.65 -21.99
CA TYR A 21 1.69 15.34 -21.95
C TYR A 21 3.17 15.44 -22.31
N ILE A 22 3.53 16.17 -23.38
CA ILE A 22 4.92 16.36 -23.79
C ILE A 22 5.72 17.10 -22.72
N ARG A 23 5.15 18.12 -22.09
CA ARG A 23 5.81 18.85 -20.97
C ARG A 23 6.04 17.94 -19.76
N ALA A 24 5.03 17.18 -19.35
CA ALA A 24 5.15 16.22 -18.25
C ALA A 24 6.18 15.12 -18.57
N TYR A 25 6.19 14.61 -19.80
CA TYR A 25 7.14 13.62 -20.26
C TYR A 25 8.58 14.18 -20.28
N LYS A 26 8.78 15.41 -20.77
CA LYS A 26 10.10 16.06 -20.78
C LYS A 26 10.64 16.27 -19.35
N GLN A 27 9.78 16.69 -18.41
CA GLN A 27 10.17 16.84 -17.00
C GLN A 27 10.53 15.49 -16.35
N LEU A 28 9.78 14.43 -16.65
CA LEU A 28 10.11 13.08 -16.17
C LEU A 28 11.44 12.57 -16.74
N MET A 29 11.67 12.77 -18.04
CA MET A 29 12.92 12.36 -18.70
C MET A 29 14.13 13.15 -18.18
N LEU A 30 13.99 14.46 -17.96
CA LEU A 30 15.05 15.28 -17.35
C LEU A 30 15.34 14.84 -15.91
N GLY A 31 14.30 14.56 -15.12
CA GLY A 31 14.44 14.01 -13.77
C GLY A 31 15.20 12.68 -13.79
N ASN A 32 14.76 11.72 -14.60
CA ASN A 32 15.41 10.41 -14.70
C ASN A 32 16.85 10.52 -15.22
N ALA A 33 17.12 11.39 -16.20
CA ALA A 33 18.48 11.63 -16.69
C ALA A 33 19.38 12.23 -15.61
N SER A 34 18.89 13.21 -14.84
CA SER A 34 19.62 13.78 -13.72
C SER A 34 19.94 12.74 -12.65
N LEU A 35 18.97 11.90 -12.29
CA LEU A 35 19.17 10.78 -11.36
C LEU A 35 20.23 9.80 -11.88
N SER A 36 20.15 9.39 -13.14
CA SER A 36 21.15 8.50 -13.75
C SER A 36 22.56 9.11 -13.74
N ILE A 37 22.70 10.42 -14.03
CA ILE A 37 23.98 11.12 -13.97
C ILE A 37 24.53 11.12 -12.54
N VAL A 38 23.70 11.44 -11.54
CA VAL A 38 24.11 11.42 -10.12
C VAL A 38 24.56 10.02 -9.70
N ILE A 39 23.82 8.98 -10.06
CA ILE A 39 24.19 7.59 -9.75
C ILE A 39 25.55 7.23 -10.36
N LEU A 40 25.75 7.54 -11.64
CA LEU A 40 27.03 7.27 -12.33
C LEU A 40 28.18 8.03 -11.69
N LEU A 41 27.98 9.31 -11.37
CA LEU A 41 28.97 10.15 -10.71
C LEU A 41 29.39 9.56 -9.35
N PHE A 42 28.44 9.06 -8.56
CA PHE A 42 28.72 8.40 -7.28
C PHE A 42 29.39 7.03 -7.46
N MET A 43 29.03 6.29 -8.50
CA MET A 43 29.62 4.98 -8.80
C MET A 43 31.07 5.08 -9.25
N TYR A 44 31.40 6.09 -10.07
CA TYR A 44 32.76 6.37 -10.53
C TYR A 44 33.57 7.23 -9.55
N TYR A 45 32.97 7.75 -8.48
CA TYR A 45 33.61 8.62 -7.51
C TYR A 45 34.92 8.04 -6.97
N VAL A 46 34.90 6.79 -6.50
CA VAL A 46 36.09 6.14 -5.92
C VAL A 46 37.20 6.01 -6.95
N ASN A 47 36.90 5.48 -8.15
CA ASN A 47 37.89 5.27 -9.20
C ASN A 47 38.55 6.57 -9.65
N ILE A 48 37.76 7.61 -9.95
CA ILE A 48 38.31 8.90 -10.40
C ILE A 48 39.09 9.57 -9.27
N SER A 49 38.61 9.50 -8.03
CA SER A 49 39.34 10.04 -6.87
C SER A 49 40.71 9.37 -6.71
N THR A 50 40.81 8.04 -6.90
CA THR A 50 42.09 7.32 -6.88
C THR A 50 43.05 7.85 -7.93
N TYR A 51 42.63 7.97 -9.20
CA TYR A 51 43.50 8.49 -10.26
C TYR A 51 43.94 9.92 -10.00
N VAL A 52 43.05 10.78 -9.52
CA VAL A 52 43.38 12.18 -9.18
C VAL A 52 44.41 12.24 -8.05
N LEU A 53 44.26 11.41 -7.01
CA LEU A 53 45.19 11.39 -5.88
C LEU A 53 46.55 10.76 -6.25
N GLN A 54 46.57 9.78 -7.14
CA GLN A 54 47.80 9.12 -7.61
C GLN A 54 48.76 10.07 -8.35
N VAL A 55 48.26 11.16 -8.98
CA VAL A 55 49.10 12.19 -9.60
C VAL A 55 50.04 12.87 -8.58
N PHE A 56 49.73 12.80 -7.29
CA PHE A 56 50.56 13.38 -6.23
C PHE A 56 51.55 12.39 -5.61
N MET A 57 51.54 11.13 -6.07
CA MET A 57 52.40 10.08 -5.52
C MET A 57 53.71 9.96 -6.26
N CYS A 58 54.79 10.25 -5.53
CA CYS A 58 56.14 10.21 -6.04
C CYS A 58 57.01 9.34 -5.13
N THR A 59 57.85 8.53 -5.76
CA THR A 59 58.79 7.62 -5.10
C THR A 59 60.21 8.04 -5.47
N GLU A 60 61.11 8.05 -4.49
CA GLU A 60 62.52 8.41 -4.70
C GLU A 60 63.30 7.18 -5.19
N LEU A 61 63.88 7.25 -6.39
CA LEU A 61 64.69 6.15 -6.96
C LEU A 61 66.21 6.40 -6.83
N SER A 62 66.62 7.67 -6.78
CA SER A 62 68.00 8.08 -6.55
C SER A 62 68.00 9.38 -5.76
N THR A 63 69.07 9.64 -5.00
CA THR A 63 69.17 10.77 -4.07
C THR A 63 68.77 12.09 -4.75
N GLY A 64 67.62 12.64 -4.36
CA GLY A 64 67.07 13.91 -4.87
C GLY A 64 66.25 13.81 -6.16
N ASN A 65 66.08 12.63 -6.76
CA ASN A 65 65.24 12.42 -7.94
C ASN A 65 64.00 11.59 -7.60
N TRP A 66 62.86 12.28 -7.68
CA TRP A 66 61.53 11.73 -7.45
C TRP A 66 60.88 11.39 -8.78
N TYR A 67 60.23 10.24 -8.87
CA TYR A 67 59.51 9.78 -10.05
C TYR A 67 58.08 9.42 -9.69
N LEU A 68 57.17 9.55 -10.66
CA LEU A 68 55.75 9.25 -10.46
C LEU A 68 55.57 7.75 -10.21
N ASP A 69 54.85 7.38 -9.16
CA ASP A 69 54.73 5.98 -8.73
C ASP A 69 54.01 5.11 -9.77
N GLN A 70 53.02 5.67 -10.46
CA GLN A 70 52.29 5.01 -11.56
C GLN A 70 53.09 4.91 -12.87
N ASP A 71 54.09 5.77 -13.06
CA ASP A 71 54.95 5.80 -14.24
C ASP A 71 56.34 6.32 -13.89
N LEU A 72 57.25 5.38 -13.62
CA LEU A 72 58.64 5.67 -13.26
C LEU A 72 59.44 6.34 -14.39
N GLY A 73 58.88 6.46 -15.61
CA GLY A 73 59.47 7.23 -16.70
C GLY A 73 59.33 8.76 -16.53
N THR A 74 58.39 9.21 -15.70
CA THR A 74 58.08 10.63 -15.52
C THR A 74 58.71 11.17 -14.23
N GLN A 75 59.61 12.16 -14.34
CA GLN A 75 60.22 12.83 -13.18
C GLN A 75 59.20 13.76 -12.49
N CYS A 76 59.04 13.59 -11.18
CA CYS A 76 58.16 14.42 -10.36
C CYS A 76 58.70 15.85 -10.19
N TYR A 77 57.78 16.78 -9.95
CA TYR A 77 58.04 18.19 -9.67
C TYR A 77 58.80 18.98 -10.75
N ARG A 78 58.97 18.41 -11.95
CA ARG A 78 59.63 19.07 -13.09
C ARG A 78 58.82 18.89 -14.38
N GLY A 79 58.93 19.87 -15.28
CA GLY A 79 58.38 19.81 -16.63
C GLY A 79 56.88 19.48 -16.67
N ILE A 80 56.53 18.41 -17.38
CA ILE A 80 55.14 18.00 -17.67
C ILE A 80 54.37 17.59 -16.41
N HIS A 81 55.02 16.94 -15.44
CA HIS A 81 54.39 16.47 -14.21
C HIS A 81 53.82 17.63 -13.38
N LEU A 82 54.59 18.72 -13.27
CA LEU A 82 54.14 19.92 -12.56
C LEU A 82 52.90 20.53 -13.24
N GLY A 83 52.87 20.50 -14.57
CA GLY A 83 51.69 20.88 -15.36
C GLY A 83 50.47 20.04 -15.05
N TRP A 84 50.58 18.70 -15.04
CA TRP A 84 49.49 17.81 -14.68
C TRP A 84 49.01 17.98 -13.24
N GLN A 85 49.95 18.17 -12.30
CA GLN A 85 49.62 18.35 -10.90
C GLN A 85 48.77 19.61 -10.66
N TYR A 86 49.10 20.74 -11.29
CA TYR A 86 48.33 21.97 -11.12
C TYR A 86 47.13 22.11 -12.05
N ALA A 87 47.16 21.53 -13.26
CA ALA A 87 46.06 21.64 -14.21
C ALA A 87 44.97 20.58 -14.01
N ILE A 88 45.34 19.38 -13.55
CA ILE A 88 44.42 18.24 -13.42
C ILE A 88 44.33 17.80 -11.95
N GLY A 89 45.46 17.60 -11.27
CA GLY A 89 45.49 17.10 -9.90
C GLY A 89 44.76 18.02 -8.92
N VAL A 90 45.21 19.28 -8.79
CA VAL A 90 44.66 20.25 -7.83
C VAL A 90 43.18 20.55 -8.12
N PRO A 91 42.78 20.88 -9.36
CA PRO A 91 41.36 21.05 -9.68
C PRO A 91 40.55 19.77 -9.45
N GLY A 92 41.09 18.59 -9.76
CA GLY A 92 40.44 17.32 -9.48
C GLY A 92 40.17 17.12 -7.99
N VAL A 93 41.13 17.42 -7.12
CA VAL A 93 40.91 17.33 -5.66
C VAL A 93 39.85 18.33 -5.21
N ILE A 94 39.93 19.59 -5.66
CA ILE A 94 39.02 20.65 -5.23
C ILE A 94 37.59 20.39 -5.72
N PHE A 95 37.40 20.15 -7.02
CA PHE A 95 36.07 20.06 -7.62
C PHE A 95 35.47 18.66 -7.55
N TYR A 96 36.28 17.61 -7.65
CA TYR A 96 35.79 16.23 -7.68
C TYR A 96 35.82 15.59 -6.29
N VAL A 97 37.00 15.48 -5.67
CA VAL A 97 37.16 14.77 -4.38
C VAL A 97 36.44 15.50 -3.24
N VAL A 98 36.62 16.82 -3.13
CA VAL A 98 35.97 17.62 -2.06
C VAL A 98 34.67 18.26 -2.54
N GLY A 99 34.66 18.77 -3.76
CA GLY A 99 33.53 19.53 -4.31
C GLY A 99 32.24 18.73 -4.44
N ILE A 100 32.30 17.46 -4.88
CA ILE A 100 31.11 16.62 -5.03
C ILE A 100 30.42 16.34 -3.67
N PRO A 101 31.11 15.81 -2.64
CA PRO A 101 30.50 15.62 -1.33
C PRO A 101 30.00 16.93 -0.72
N ALA A 102 30.76 18.02 -0.85
CA ALA A 102 30.37 19.33 -0.31
C ALA A 102 29.11 19.87 -1.00
N TYR A 103 29.02 19.72 -2.33
CA TYR A 103 27.84 20.12 -3.10
C TYR A 103 26.63 19.26 -2.78
N GLY A 104 26.79 17.94 -2.68
CA GLY A 104 25.74 17.01 -2.26
C GLY A 104 25.18 17.37 -0.89
N PHE A 105 26.06 17.62 0.09
CA PHE A 105 25.67 18.07 1.43
C PHE A 105 24.94 19.42 1.39
N TYR A 106 25.44 20.37 0.61
CA TYR A 106 24.81 21.69 0.44
C TYR A 106 23.38 21.55 -0.11
N CYS A 107 23.19 20.80 -1.21
CA CYS A 107 21.87 20.55 -1.80
C CYS A 107 20.90 19.92 -0.79
N LEU A 108 21.34 18.88 -0.08
CA LEU A 108 20.54 18.21 0.94
C LEU A 108 20.14 19.15 2.08
N ARG A 109 21.06 20.03 2.50
CA ARG A 109 20.80 21.02 3.56
C ARG A 109 19.74 22.04 3.15
N GLN A 110 19.68 22.43 1.87
CA GLN A 110 18.66 23.36 1.36
C GLN A 110 17.25 22.74 1.40
N ILE A 111 17.14 21.46 1.04
CA ILE A 111 15.84 20.76 0.96
C ILE A 111 15.42 20.05 2.25
N ARG A 112 16.17 20.21 3.36
CA ARG A 112 16.01 19.44 4.61
C ARG A 112 14.60 19.48 5.21
N THR A 113 13.86 20.57 5.00
CA THR A 113 12.48 20.75 5.50
C THR A 113 11.43 20.12 4.58
N GLU A 114 11.81 19.81 3.34
CA GLU A 114 10.92 19.38 2.24
C GLU A 114 11.39 18.05 1.62
N LEU A 115 12.06 17.21 2.41
CA LEU A 115 12.59 15.91 1.96
C LEU A 115 11.50 14.94 1.45
N LYS A 116 10.24 15.16 1.84
CA LYS A 116 9.11 14.30 1.42
C LYS A 116 8.43 14.76 0.13
N GLU A 117 8.76 15.95 -0.38
CA GLU A 117 8.16 16.48 -1.60
C GLU A 117 8.51 15.60 -2.81
N PRO A 118 7.53 15.19 -3.66
CA PRO A 118 7.77 14.27 -4.77
C PRO A 118 8.84 14.76 -5.75
N HIS A 119 8.94 16.08 -5.93
CA HIS A 119 9.95 16.69 -6.81
C HIS A 119 11.36 16.50 -6.25
N ASN A 120 11.56 16.81 -4.97
CA ASN A 120 12.85 16.66 -4.27
C ASN A 120 13.25 15.19 -4.16
N LYS A 121 12.27 14.30 -3.89
CA LYS A 121 12.50 12.86 -3.83
C LYS A 121 12.93 12.28 -5.17
N LEU A 122 12.38 12.76 -6.29
CA LEU A 122 12.77 12.28 -7.62
C LEU A 122 14.21 12.67 -7.97
N GLN A 123 14.66 13.87 -7.57
CA GLN A 123 15.99 14.40 -7.92
C GLN A 123 17.09 13.95 -6.95
N TYR A 124 16.83 14.08 -5.65
CA TYR A 124 17.84 13.88 -4.60
C TYR A 124 17.61 12.61 -3.80
N GLY A 125 16.50 11.88 -4.04
CA GLY A 125 16.16 10.67 -3.29
C GLY A 125 17.30 9.65 -3.27
N PHE A 126 18.09 9.54 -4.32
CA PHE A 126 19.27 8.67 -4.34
C PHE A 126 20.25 8.92 -3.17
N LEU A 127 20.34 10.16 -2.68
CA LEU A 127 21.30 10.54 -1.64
C LEU A 127 20.80 10.28 -0.21
N TYR A 128 19.49 10.11 0.00
CA TYR A 128 18.91 10.02 1.35
C TYR A 128 17.81 8.97 1.52
N ASP A 129 17.26 8.39 0.44
CA ASP A 129 16.20 7.38 0.51
C ASP A 129 16.76 6.10 1.17
N GLY A 130 16.03 5.57 2.15
CA GLY A 130 16.47 4.46 2.99
C GLY A 130 17.18 4.87 4.29
N TYR A 131 17.54 6.15 4.45
CA TYR A 131 18.04 6.71 5.71
C TYR A 131 16.93 7.39 6.51
N LYS A 132 17.05 7.35 7.84
CA LYS A 132 16.16 8.08 8.75
C LYS A 132 16.28 9.58 8.48
N ALA A 133 15.17 10.31 8.65
CA ALA A 133 15.13 11.76 8.42
C ALA A 133 16.19 12.57 9.22
N GLU A 134 16.59 12.10 10.41
CA GLU A 134 17.64 12.71 11.23
C GLU A 134 19.04 12.58 10.61
N TYR A 135 19.26 11.51 9.85
CA TYR A 135 20.53 11.14 9.22
C TYR A 135 20.47 11.28 7.68
N TYR A 136 19.70 12.25 7.17
CA TYR A 136 19.57 12.49 5.73
C TYR A 136 20.90 12.76 5.00
N TRP A 137 21.94 13.17 5.74
CA TRP A 137 23.28 13.49 5.24
C TRP A 137 24.24 12.29 5.28
N TRP A 138 23.78 11.11 5.70
CA TRP A 138 24.64 9.96 5.96
C TRP A 138 25.44 9.49 4.74
N GLU A 139 24.88 9.61 3.54
CA GLU A 139 25.63 9.26 2.31
C GLU A 139 26.91 10.12 2.17
N MET A 140 26.90 11.37 2.64
CA MET A 140 28.09 12.23 2.62
C MET A 140 29.17 11.71 3.57
N TRP A 141 28.77 11.13 4.71
CA TRP A 141 29.68 10.45 5.63
C TRP A 141 30.27 9.18 5.00
N VAL A 142 29.45 8.39 4.30
CA VAL A 142 29.91 7.20 3.56
C VAL A 142 30.94 7.59 2.48
N MET A 143 30.70 8.67 1.74
CA MET A 143 31.66 9.19 0.77
C MET A 143 32.96 9.68 1.43
N LEU A 144 32.86 10.47 2.49
CA LEU A 144 34.01 10.99 3.24
C LEU A 144 34.89 9.83 3.73
N ARG A 145 34.30 8.79 4.32
CA ARG A 145 35.02 7.58 4.74
C ARG A 145 35.78 6.92 3.58
N LYS A 146 35.11 6.72 2.43
CA LYS A 146 35.76 6.12 1.24
C LYS A 146 36.95 6.96 0.81
N THR A 147 36.81 8.29 0.80
CA THR A 147 37.91 9.21 0.49
C THR A 147 39.04 9.16 1.50
N LEU A 148 38.75 9.08 2.80
CA LEU A 148 39.77 8.95 3.83
C LEU A 148 40.57 7.66 3.67
N VAL A 149 39.91 6.54 3.37
CA VAL A 149 40.61 5.27 3.06
C VAL A 149 41.51 5.42 1.84
N LEU A 150 41.05 6.08 0.77
CA LEU A 150 41.88 6.36 -0.41
C LEU A 150 43.08 7.25 -0.08
N VAL A 151 42.88 8.31 0.69
CA VAL A 151 43.96 9.21 1.12
C VAL A 151 45.02 8.42 1.91
N VAL A 152 44.58 7.54 2.81
CA VAL A 152 45.51 6.66 3.53
C VAL A 152 46.23 5.71 2.57
N ALA A 153 45.50 4.97 1.72
CA ALA A 153 46.09 4.02 0.77
C ALA A 153 47.08 4.67 -0.21
N VAL A 154 46.84 5.93 -0.56
CA VAL A 154 47.73 6.68 -1.44
C VAL A 154 48.93 7.22 -0.66
N PHE A 155 48.73 8.02 0.39
CA PHE A 155 49.82 8.76 1.01
C PHE A 155 50.58 8.01 2.13
N ALA A 156 49.94 7.03 2.79
CA ALA A 156 50.56 6.33 3.91
C ALA A 156 51.59 5.27 3.49
N THR A 157 51.56 4.84 2.23
CA THR A 157 52.58 3.96 1.59
C THR A 157 54.01 4.45 1.82
N ARG A 158 54.23 5.77 1.85
CA ARG A 158 55.55 6.40 2.09
C ARG A 158 56.12 6.11 3.49
N TYR A 159 55.27 5.77 4.45
CA TYR A 159 55.64 5.44 5.82
C TYR A 159 55.72 3.93 6.07
N GLY A 160 55.56 3.11 5.02
CA GLY A 160 55.61 1.66 5.03
C GLY A 160 54.25 0.97 5.16
N ASP A 161 54.19 -0.28 4.70
CA ASP A 161 52.97 -1.08 4.58
C ASP A 161 52.20 -1.21 5.91
N LEU A 162 52.93 -1.32 7.03
CA LEU A 162 52.32 -1.40 8.36
C LEU A 162 51.59 -0.10 8.73
N ALA A 163 52.19 1.06 8.45
CA ALA A 163 51.59 2.35 8.76
C ALA A 163 50.32 2.59 7.94
N GLU A 164 50.35 2.23 6.66
CA GLU A 164 49.19 2.25 5.77
C GLU A 164 48.06 1.37 6.29
N ALA A 165 48.36 0.11 6.60
CA ALA A 165 47.34 -0.86 7.02
C ALA A 165 46.69 -0.46 8.36
N VAL A 166 47.49 0.00 9.34
CA VAL A 166 46.99 0.46 10.65
C VAL A 166 46.17 1.75 10.51
N ALA A 167 46.63 2.73 9.72
CA ALA A 167 45.86 3.96 9.48
C ALA A 167 44.53 3.66 8.76
N GLY A 168 44.54 2.75 7.79
CA GLY A 168 43.34 2.35 7.06
C GLY A 168 42.34 1.65 7.99
N GLN A 169 42.84 0.75 8.84
CA GLN A 169 42.05 0.08 9.86
C GLN A 169 41.43 1.08 10.86
N ALA A 170 42.17 2.10 11.30
CA ALA A 170 41.66 3.13 12.19
C ALA A 170 40.47 3.89 11.58
N VAL A 171 40.57 4.29 10.30
CA VAL A 171 39.47 4.96 9.57
C VAL A 171 38.22 4.08 9.51
N VAL A 172 38.39 2.78 9.18
CA VAL A 172 37.28 1.83 9.08
C VAL A 172 36.66 1.58 10.46
N LEU A 173 37.46 1.44 11.52
CA LEU A 173 36.97 1.25 12.89
C LEU A 173 36.14 2.44 13.36
N VAL A 174 36.66 3.67 13.25
CA VAL A 174 35.91 4.90 13.59
C VAL A 174 34.59 4.95 12.85
N SER A 175 34.60 4.55 11.58
CA SER A 175 33.40 4.50 10.76
C SER A 175 32.39 3.43 11.18
N ALA A 176 32.87 2.26 11.59
CA ALA A 176 32.05 1.19 12.15
C ALA A 176 31.40 1.63 13.46
N PHE A 177 32.16 2.29 14.35
CA PHE A 177 31.62 2.87 15.57
C PHE A 177 30.56 3.93 15.29
N ALA A 178 30.82 4.85 14.34
CA ALA A 178 29.83 5.85 13.94
C ALA A 178 28.55 5.20 13.40
N HIS A 179 28.66 4.18 12.55
CA HIS A 179 27.50 3.45 12.01
C HIS A 179 26.69 2.75 13.10
N LEU A 180 27.36 2.06 14.04
CA LEU A 180 26.70 1.38 15.15
C LEU A 180 26.03 2.36 16.13
N ALA A 181 26.66 3.52 16.39
CA ALA A 181 26.14 4.54 17.27
C ALA A 181 24.91 5.27 16.68
N CYS A 182 24.97 5.61 15.39
CA CYS A 182 23.92 6.39 14.72
C CYS A 182 22.77 5.51 14.19
N ALA A 183 23.07 4.28 13.76
CA ALA A 183 22.12 3.35 13.12
C ALA A 183 21.23 4.08 12.08
N PRO A 184 21.82 4.62 11.00
CA PRO A 184 21.22 5.65 10.15
C PRO A 184 20.11 5.13 9.22
N TYR A 185 20.12 3.84 8.89
CA TYR A 185 19.16 3.24 7.96
C TYR A 185 17.80 3.02 8.64
N GLU A 186 16.72 3.19 7.87
CA GLU A 186 15.35 2.85 8.33
C GLU A 186 15.13 1.34 8.33
N ASP A 187 15.67 0.65 7.32
CA ASP A 187 15.58 -0.80 7.20
C ASP A 187 16.65 -1.50 8.05
N ARG A 188 16.23 -2.48 8.87
CA ARG A 188 17.10 -3.26 9.73
C ARG A 188 18.03 -4.17 8.94
N ASP A 189 17.56 -4.77 7.85
CA ASP A 189 18.36 -5.66 7.02
C ASP A 189 19.46 -4.88 6.31
N LEU A 190 19.15 -3.67 5.83
CA LEU A 190 20.13 -2.77 5.21
C LEU A 190 21.14 -2.25 6.23
N SER A 191 20.69 -1.90 7.44
CA SER A 191 21.57 -1.52 8.55
C SER A 191 22.51 -2.64 8.98
N ALA A 192 22.01 -3.88 9.05
CA ALA A 192 22.78 -5.06 9.41
C ALA A 192 23.78 -5.43 8.30
N LEU A 193 23.39 -5.28 7.04
CA LEU A 193 24.27 -5.49 5.89
C LEU A 193 25.47 -4.53 5.92
N GLU A 194 25.27 -3.23 6.14
CA GLU A 194 26.37 -2.27 6.26
C GLU A 194 27.26 -2.57 7.47
N ALA A 195 26.67 -2.92 8.62
CA ALA A 195 27.44 -3.30 9.80
C ALA A 195 28.30 -4.56 9.54
N ASN A 196 27.73 -5.58 8.91
CA ASN A 196 28.43 -6.80 8.53
C ASN A 196 29.54 -6.54 7.49
N ALA A 197 29.29 -5.64 6.53
CA ALA A 197 30.29 -5.23 5.55
C ALA A 197 31.49 -4.52 6.21
N LEU A 198 31.22 -3.62 7.16
CA LEU A 198 32.25 -2.95 7.95
C LEU A 198 33.04 -3.93 8.82
N CYS A 199 32.37 -4.87 9.48
CA CYS A 199 33.02 -5.92 10.26
C CYS A 199 33.90 -6.83 9.38
N ALA A 200 33.41 -7.24 8.20
CA ALA A 200 34.17 -8.04 7.25
C ALA A 200 35.39 -7.27 6.73
N LEU A 201 35.27 -5.95 6.52
CA LEU A 201 36.38 -5.09 6.11
C LEU A 201 37.43 -4.96 7.21
N VAL A 202 37.03 -4.74 8.47
CA VAL A 202 37.95 -4.73 9.62
C VAL A 202 38.66 -6.07 9.76
N PHE A 203 37.93 -7.17 9.64
CA PHE A 203 38.51 -8.52 9.67
C PHE A 203 39.52 -8.72 8.53
N THR A 204 39.17 -8.32 7.31
CA THR A 204 40.06 -8.44 6.13
C THR A 204 41.34 -7.63 6.31
N LEU A 205 41.24 -6.38 6.77
CA LEU A 205 42.41 -5.54 7.04
C LEU A 205 43.28 -6.12 8.15
N THR A 206 42.66 -6.56 9.25
CA THR A 206 43.38 -7.17 10.39
C THR A 206 44.10 -8.46 9.97
N ALA A 207 43.43 -9.34 9.22
CA ALA A 207 44.04 -10.55 8.70
C ALA A 207 45.16 -10.25 7.69
N GLY A 208 45.00 -9.17 6.90
CA GLY A 208 46.01 -8.64 5.99
C GLY A 208 47.33 -8.27 6.68
N LEU A 209 47.29 -7.68 7.87
CA LEU A 209 48.52 -7.35 8.63
C LEU A 209 49.39 -8.59 8.91
N PHE A 210 48.77 -9.75 9.17
CA PHE A 210 49.51 -10.98 9.45
C PHE A 210 50.27 -11.53 8.23
N PHE A 211 49.95 -11.10 7.01
CA PHE A 211 50.73 -11.49 5.82
C PHE A 211 52.12 -10.85 5.80
N TYR A 212 52.27 -9.70 6.44
CA TYR A 212 53.53 -8.96 6.54
C TYR A 212 54.32 -9.30 7.81
N ALA A 213 53.78 -10.13 8.70
CA ALA A 213 54.45 -10.51 9.93
C ALA A 213 55.45 -11.66 9.68
N ASP A 214 56.72 -11.43 10.06
CA ASP A 214 57.83 -12.37 9.86
C ASP A 214 57.64 -13.72 10.58
N GLY A 215 56.83 -13.76 11.64
CA GLY A 215 56.58 -14.96 12.45
C GLY A 215 55.43 -15.86 11.97
N VAL A 216 54.75 -15.51 10.88
CA VAL A 216 53.56 -16.25 10.41
C VAL A 216 53.94 -17.26 9.34
N ASP A 217 53.82 -18.54 9.67
CA ASP A 217 54.07 -19.66 8.75
C ASP A 217 53.19 -19.63 7.50
N TYR A 218 53.68 -20.24 6.41
CA TYR A 218 52.96 -20.33 5.14
C TYR A 218 51.60 -21.01 5.28
N GLY A 219 51.48 -22.05 6.12
CA GLY A 219 50.20 -22.72 6.38
C GLY A 219 49.17 -21.78 7.03
N MET A 220 49.62 -20.93 7.96
CA MET A 220 48.76 -19.93 8.60
C MET A 220 48.32 -18.83 7.63
N ARG A 221 49.20 -18.41 6.71
CA ARG A 221 48.84 -17.43 5.65
C ARG A 221 47.75 -17.97 4.72
N ILE A 222 47.85 -19.23 4.30
CA ILE A 222 46.79 -19.88 3.50
C ILE A 222 45.49 -19.98 4.29
N PHE A 223 45.56 -20.39 5.56
CA PHE A 223 44.38 -20.47 6.42
C PHE A 223 43.67 -19.12 6.53
N LEU A 224 44.41 -18.03 6.81
CA LEU A 224 43.86 -16.68 6.87
C LEU A 224 43.25 -16.24 5.53
N LEU A 225 43.90 -16.55 4.40
CA LEU A 225 43.36 -16.28 3.08
C LEU A 225 42.00 -16.98 2.87
N ILE A 226 41.89 -18.25 3.23
CA ILE A 226 40.64 -19.00 3.15
C ILE A 226 39.57 -18.35 4.04
N CYS A 227 39.91 -17.95 5.27
CA CYS A 227 38.98 -17.25 6.15
C CYS A 227 38.49 -15.92 5.55
N ILE A 228 39.38 -15.12 4.96
CA ILE A 228 39.01 -13.87 4.26
C ILE A 228 38.04 -14.16 3.12
N LEU A 229 38.35 -15.15 2.27
CA LEU A 229 37.51 -15.52 1.13
C LEU A 229 36.14 -16.02 1.60
N CYS A 230 36.09 -16.87 2.61
CA CYS A 230 34.85 -17.37 3.19
C CYS A 230 34.00 -16.25 3.81
N ALA A 231 34.60 -15.32 4.56
CA ALA A 231 33.89 -14.20 5.17
C ALA A 231 33.27 -13.27 4.11
N ASN A 232 34.04 -12.92 3.06
CA ASN A 232 33.54 -12.09 1.96
C ASN A 232 32.49 -12.81 1.11
N ALA A 233 32.66 -14.12 0.86
CA ALA A 233 31.64 -14.92 0.19
C ALA A 233 30.34 -15.00 1.00
N ALA A 234 30.44 -15.18 2.33
CA ALA A 234 29.28 -15.16 3.21
C ALA A 234 28.53 -13.82 3.13
N LEU A 235 29.25 -12.69 3.18
CA LEU A 235 28.67 -11.36 3.01
C LEU A 235 27.97 -11.20 1.64
N MET A 236 28.62 -11.63 0.55
CA MET A 236 28.03 -11.57 -0.79
C MET A 236 26.76 -12.42 -0.92
N THR A 237 26.73 -13.61 -0.32
CA THR A 237 25.52 -14.44 -0.31
C THR A 237 24.41 -13.83 0.53
N TYR A 238 24.74 -13.16 1.65
CA TYR A 238 23.77 -12.44 2.46
C TYR A 238 23.17 -11.24 1.70
N PHE A 239 24.02 -10.44 1.04
CA PHE A 239 23.60 -9.35 0.15
C PHE A 239 22.66 -9.86 -0.96
N ALA A 240 23.06 -10.92 -1.66
CA ALA A 240 22.27 -11.49 -2.75
C ALA A 240 20.90 -12.02 -2.28
N LYS A 241 20.83 -12.62 -1.08
CA LYS A 241 19.57 -13.08 -0.49
C LYS A 241 18.61 -11.93 -0.20
N ILE A 242 19.09 -10.86 0.43
CA ILE A 242 18.28 -9.67 0.71
C ILE A 242 17.81 -9.03 -0.60
N GLY A 243 18.74 -8.80 -1.54
CA GLY A 243 18.41 -8.20 -2.84
C GLY A 243 17.40 -9.03 -3.63
N TYR A 244 17.54 -10.36 -3.63
CA TYR A 244 16.57 -11.26 -4.28
C TYR A 244 15.18 -11.17 -3.62
N ALA A 245 15.11 -11.17 -2.29
CA ALA A 245 13.86 -11.07 -1.56
C ALA A 245 13.13 -9.74 -1.85
N GLU A 246 13.87 -8.63 -1.87
CA GLU A 246 13.30 -7.30 -2.11
C GLU A 246 12.81 -7.14 -3.55
N VAL A 247 13.60 -7.60 -4.53
CA VAL A 247 13.19 -7.62 -5.94
C VAL A 247 11.95 -8.49 -6.15
N LYS A 248 11.92 -9.69 -5.55
CA LYS A 248 10.77 -10.58 -5.63
C LYS A 248 9.50 -9.92 -5.08
N LEU A 249 9.58 -9.34 -3.89
CA LEU A 249 8.44 -8.64 -3.27
C LEU A 249 7.96 -7.44 -4.10
N LYS A 250 8.88 -6.70 -4.72
CA LYS A 250 8.54 -5.59 -5.60
C LYS A 250 7.81 -6.08 -6.85
N ILE A 251 8.32 -7.12 -7.50
CA ILE A 251 7.69 -7.74 -8.67
C ILE A 251 6.28 -8.25 -8.34
N GLU A 252 6.10 -8.96 -7.21
CA GLU A 252 4.79 -9.46 -6.79
C GLU A 252 3.78 -8.32 -6.54
N LYS A 253 4.20 -7.25 -5.87
CA LYS A 253 3.36 -6.06 -5.64
C LYS A 253 2.97 -5.37 -6.95
N ASP A 254 3.93 -5.16 -7.84
CA ASP A 254 3.69 -4.52 -9.14
C ASP A 254 2.77 -5.35 -10.03
N TRP A 255 2.93 -6.68 -10.00
CA TRP A 255 2.07 -7.61 -10.70
C TRP A 255 0.63 -7.58 -10.17
N LEU A 256 0.43 -7.61 -8.85
CA LEU A 256 -0.90 -7.47 -8.24
C LEU A 256 -1.55 -6.12 -8.56
N ASN A 257 -0.77 -5.04 -8.56
CA ASN A 257 -1.25 -3.71 -8.94
C ASN A 257 -1.64 -3.64 -10.42
N ALA A 258 -0.86 -4.26 -11.30
CA ALA A 258 -1.17 -4.37 -12.72
C ALA A 258 -2.48 -5.15 -12.95
N GLN A 259 -2.68 -6.27 -12.25
CA GLN A 259 -3.93 -7.04 -12.30
C GLN A 259 -5.14 -6.22 -11.84
N ARG A 260 -5.02 -5.50 -10.71
CA ARG A 260 -6.11 -4.62 -10.21
C ARG A 260 -6.46 -3.53 -11.22
N LYS A 261 -5.45 -2.92 -11.86
CA LYS A 261 -5.65 -1.92 -12.92
C LYS A 261 -6.37 -2.52 -14.13
N LEU A 262 -5.94 -3.70 -14.57
CA LEU A 262 -6.56 -4.39 -15.71
C LEU A 262 -8.02 -4.72 -15.44
N LYS A 263 -8.34 -5.26 -14.26
CA LYS A 263 -9.72 -5.55 -13.84
C LYS A 263 -10.60 -4.29 -13.84
N ARG A 264 -10.11 -3.16 -13.31
CA ARG A 264 -10.83 -1.87 -13.36
C ARG A 264 -11.10 -1.39 -14.79
N ILE A 265 -10.18 -1.63 -15.73
CA ILE A 265 -10.37 -1.28 -17.14
C ILE A 265 -11.42 -2.20 -17.77
N GLN A 266 -11.35 -3.50 -17.52
CA GLN A 266 -12.35 -4.46 -17.98
C GLN A 266 -13.76 -4.13 -17.46
N ASP A 267 -13.90 -3.81 -16.18
CA ASP A 267 -15.19 -3.41 -15.57
C ASP A 267 -15.74 -2.13 -16.22
N ARG A 268 -14.88 -1.17 -16.56
CA ARG A 268 -15.29 0.08 -17.26
C ARG A 268 -15.73 -0.20 -18.69
N LEU A 269 -15.05 -1.09 -19.40
CA LEU A 269 -15.42 -1.48 -20.76
C LEU A 269 -16.74 -2.26 -20.77
N ALA A 270 -16.95 -3.18 -19.83
CA ALA A 270 -18.20 -3.92 -19.68
C ALA A 270 -19.38 -2.98 -19.40
N ARG A 271 -19.22 -1.99 -18.51
CA ARG A 271 -20.25 -0.97 -18.26
C ARG A 271 -20.57 -0.13 -19.50
N ARG A 272 -19.56 0.26 -20.28
CA ARG A 272 -19.77 1.00 -21.53
C ARG A 272 -20.54 0.16 -22.55
N LYS A 273 -20.12 -1.08 -22.76
CA LYS A 273 -20.80 -2.01 -23.67
C LYS A 273 -22.25 -2.24 -23.25
N ASN A 274 -22.50 -2.48 -21.96
CA ASN A 274 -23.86 -2.63 -21.43
C ASN A 274 -24.69 -1.35 -21.60
N ALA A 275 -24.10 -0.17 -21.43
CA ALA A 275 -24.80 1.11 -21.64
C ALA A 275 -25.12 1.36 -23.13
N GLU A 276 -24.20 1.02 -24.03
CA GLU A 276 -24.43 1.07 -25.48
C GLU A 276 -25.54 0.09 -25.90
N GLU A 277 -25.51 -1.15 -25.42
CA GLU A 277 -26.55 -2.15 -25.64
C GLU A 277 -27.92 -1.69 -25.09
N LEU A 278 -27.95 -1.11 -23.88
CA LEU A 278 -29.17 -0.55 -23.29
C LEU A 278 -29.72 0.61 -24.12
N SER A 279 -28.85 1.49 -24.62
CA SER A 279 -29.25 2.60 -25.49
C SER A 279 -29.78 2.14 -26.85
N ALA A 280 -29.18 1.09 -27.43
CA ALA A 280 -29.63 0.50 -28.69
C ALA A 280 -30.99 -0.21 -28.53
N LEU A 281 -31.23 -0.85 -27.38
CA LEU A 281 -32.53 -1.43 -27.03
C LEU A 281 -33.59 -0.34 -26.85
N ALA A 282 -33.29 0.73 -26.11
CA ALA A 282 -34.20 1.86 -25.90
C ALA A 282 -34.57 2.56 -27.23
N ASP A 283 -33.61 2.75 -28.14
CA ASP A 283 -33.86 3.30 -29.48
C ASP A 283 -34.73 2.36 -30.34
N ARG A 284 -34.58 1.03 -30.17
CA ARG A 284 -35.39 0.03 -30.86
C ARG A 284 -36.83 0.03 -30.34
N GLU A 285 -37.04 0.11 -29.03
CA GLU A 285 -38.36 0.21 -28.41
C GLU A 285 -39.09 1.51 -28.79
N ARG A 286 -38.37 2.64 -28.84
CA ARG A 286 -38.89 3.94 -29.28
C ARG A 286 -39.32 3.93 -30.75
N ARG A 287 -38.64 3.18 -31.63
CA ARG A 287 -39.05 3.02 -33.05
C ARG A 287 -40.27 2.13 -33.25
N THR A 288 -40.56 1.22 -32.31
CA THR A 288 -41.70 0.30 -32.40
C THR A 288 -43.00 0.85 -31.79
N GLY A 289 -43.01 2.07 -31.23
CA GLY A 289 -44.21 2.72 -30.66
C GLY A 289 -44.76 2.10 -29.37
N LEU A 290 -44.11 1.04 -28.85
CA LEU A 290 -44.54 0.29 -27.66
C LEU A 290 -44.34 1.03 -26.33
N LEU A 291 -43.47 2.05 -26.32
CA LEU A 291 -43.13 2.80 -25.09
C LEU A 291 -44.27 3.70 -24.62
N ASP A 292 -45.00 4.32 -25.55
CA ASP A 292 -46.13 5.20 -25.23
C ASP A 292 -47.35 4.40 -24.72
N GLU A 293 -47.53 3.19 -25.24
CA GLU A 293 -48.59 2.25 -24.81
C GLU A 293 -48.28 1.65 -23.42
N ALA A 294 -47.01 1.36 -23.11
CA ALA A 294 -46.57 0.88 -21.81
C ALA A 294 -46.54 1.98 -20.71
N LEU A 295 -46.16 3.21 -21.04
CA LEU A 295 -46.17 4.35 -20.12
C LEU A 295 -47.60 4.75 -19.71
N ALA A 296 -48.57 4.65 -20.62
CA ALA A 296 -49.98 4.85 -20.31
C ALA A 296 -50.51 3.80 -19.32
N LEU A 297 -50.12 2.53 -19.49
CA LEU A 297 -50.47 1.43 -18.57
C LEU A 297 -49.74 1.52 -17.22
N GLN A 298 -48.51 2.04 -17.19
CA GLN A 298 -47.72 2.18 -15.96
C GLN A 298 -48.20 3.35 -15.09
N ALA A 299 -48.67 4.44 -15.69
CA ALA A 299 -49.25 5.58 -14.98
C ALA A 299 -50.55 5.22 -14.22
N GLU A 300 -51.42 4.39 -14.80
CA GLU A 300 -52.60 3.86 -14.10
C GLU A 300 -52.22 2.88 -12.97
N SER A 301 -51.09 2.16 -13.11
CA SER A 301 -50.60 1.22 -12.09
C SER A 301 -49.93 1.90 -10.88
N GLU A 302 -49.24 3.03 -11.09
CA GLU A 302 -48.55 3.75 -10.01
C GLU A 302 -49.52 4.40 -9.02
N GLU A 303 -50.66 4.91 -9.51
CA GLU A 303 -51.71 5.50 -8.66
C GLU A 303 -52.37 4.43 -7.77
N ALA A 304 -52.60 3.23 -8.32
CA ALA A 304 -53.11 2.08 -7.58
C ALA A 304 -52.12 1.55 -6.53
N VAL A 305 -50.82 1.53 -6.85
CA VAL A 305 -49.75 1.12 -5.92
C VAL A 305 -49.55 2.14 -4.79
N LEU A 306 -49.70 3.44 -5.07
CA LEU A 306 -49.61 4.49 -4.06
C LEU A 306 -50.78 4.42 -3.06
N LEU A 307 -52.01 4.20 -3.56
CA LEU A 307 -53.20 3.98 -2.74
C LEU A 307 -53.10 2.69 -1.90
N ALA A 308 -52.56 1.61 -2.47
CA ALA A 308 -52.34 0.36 -1.74
C ALA A 308 -51.28 0.51 -0.64
N ARG A 309 -50.18 1.25 -0.89
CA ARG A 309 -49.16 1.57 0.13
C ARG A 309 -49.73 2.45 1.24
N ALA A 310 -50.60 3.41 0.92
CA ALA A 310 -51.27 4.27 1.91
C ALA A 310 -52.25 3.47 2.80
N ALA A 311 -53.02 2.56 2.22
CA ALA A 311 -53.92 1.67 2.96
C ALA A 311 -53.16 0.66 3.84
N ALA A 312 -52.06 0.07 3.33
CA ALA A 312 -51.20 -0.82 4.11
C ALA A 312 -50.52 -0.08 5.28
N ALA A 313 -50.09 1.17 5.07
CA ALA A 313 -49.54 2.00 6.14
C ALA A 313 -50.60 2.39 7.20
N HIS A 314 -51.86 2.56 6.81
CA HIS A 314 -52.97 2.81 7.74
C HIS A 314 -53.23 1.58 8.64
N HIS A 315 -53.38 0.39 8.04
CA HIS A 315 -53.61 -0.83 8.81
C HIS A 315 -52.42 -1.23 9.68
N ALA A 316 -51.17 -0.99 9.24
CA ALA A 316 -49.99 -1.17 10.07
C ALA A 316 -50.00 -0.26 11.31
N ARG A 317 -50.48 0.99 11.18
CA ARG A 317 -50.64 1.93 12.31
C ARG A 317 -51.74 1.51 13.28
N GLU A 318 -52.85 0.94 12.80
CA GLU A 318 -53.90 0.40 13.67
C GLU A 318 -53.42 -0.85 14.44
N ALA A 319 -52.70 -1.75 13.78
CA ALA A 319 -52.10 -2.92 14.44
C ALA A 319 -51.11 -2.51 15.55
N LEU A 320 -50.30 -1.48 15.32
CA LEU A 320 -49.43 -0.89 16.34
C LEU A 320 -50.20 -0.32 17.54
N ARG A 321 -51.36 0.32 17.32
CA ARG A 321 -52.22 0.82 18.41
C ARG A 321 -52.82 -0.31 19.25
N HIS A 322 -53.25 -1.40 18.62
CA HIS A 322 -53.73 -2.59 19.33
C HIS A 322 -52.62 -3.27 20.15
N ARG A 323 -51.39 -3.30 19.62
CA ARG A 323 -50.19 -3.77 20.35
C ARG A 323 -49.91 -2.92 21.59
N ASP A 324 -49.93 -1.60 21.45
CA ASP A 324 -49.66 -0.69 22.57
C ASP A 324 -50.80 -0.71 23.62
N ALA A 325 -52.02 -1.04 23.22
CA ALA A 325 -53.13 -1.31 24.16
C ALA A 325 -52.96 -2.64 24.90
N ALA A 326 -52.57 -3.72 24.20
CA ALA A 326 -52.30 -5.02 24.80
C ALA A 326 -51.13 -4.97 25.79
N ARG A 327 -50.04 -4.26 25.44
CA ARG A 327 -48.89 -4.03 26.32
C ARG A 327 -49.28 -3.28 27.59
N ARG A 328 -50.08 -2.21 27.47
CA ARG A 328 -50.59 -1.46 28.63
C ARG A 328 -51.47 -2.30 29.55
N ASN A 329 -52.32 -3.15 28.99
CA ASN A 329 -53.13 -4.09 29.78
C ASN A 329 -52.25 -5.13 30.51
N LEU A 330 -51.15 -5.58 29.89
CA LEU A 330 -50.20 -6.51 30.50
C LEU A 330 -49.39 -5.84 31.63
N GLU A 331 -48.92 -4.60 31.42
CA GLU A 331 -48.24 -3.80 32.45
C GLU A 331 -49.16 -3.48 33.64
N GLN A 332 -50.44 -3.23 33.40
CA GLN A 332 -51.44 -3.08 34.47
C GLN A 332 -51.64 -4.37 35.25
N LEU A 333 -51.73 -5.53 34.58
CA LEU A 333 -51.79 -6.84 35.23
C LEU A 333 -50.53 -7.14 36.03
N TYR A 334 -49.35 -6.73 35.55
CA TYR A 334 -48.09 -6.85 36.28
C TYR A 334 -48.10 -5.99 37.56
N GLN A 335 -48.45 -4.71 37.46
CA GLN A 335 -48.48 -3.82 38.63
C GLN A 335 -49.52 -4.28 39.67
N ALA A 336 -50.69 -4.76 39.22
CA ALA A 336 -51.72 -5.30 40.11
C ALA A 336 -51.25 -6.55 40.86
N ASN A 337 -50.46 -7.42 40.22
CA ASN A 337 -50.00 -8.68 40.82
C ASN A 337 -48.61 -8.59 41.49
N ARG A 338 -47.91 -7.45 41.36
CA ARG A 338 -46.55 -7.22 41.91
C ARG A 338 -46.50 -7.28 43.44
N GLY A 339 -47.58 -6.85 44.11
CA GLY A 339 -47.71 -6.94 45.57
C GLY A 339 -47.94 -8.37 46.06
N ILE A 340 -48.73 -9.14 45.31
CA ILE A 340 -49.08 -10.53 45.63
C ILE A 340 -47.86 -11.47 45.46
N LEU A 341 -47.00 -11.19 44.47
CA LEU A 341 -45.74 -11.91 44.25
C LEU A 341 -44.72 -11.75 45.40
N LYS A 342 -44.84 -10.71 46.23
CA LYS A 342 -43.93 -10.44 47.37
C LYS A 342 -44.37 -11.03 48.69
N ASN A 343 -45.67 -11.24 48.90
CA ASN A 343 -46.24 -11.64 50.20
C ASN A 343 -46.55 -13.14 50.33
N GLU A 344 -46.11 -13.97 49.37
CA GLU A 344 -46.31 -15.43 49.33
C GLU A 344 -47.77 -15.96 49.37
N GLU A 345 -48.79 -15.10 49.36
CA GLU A 345 -50.20 -15.49 49.27
C GLU A 345 -50.67 -15.61 47.80
N PHE A 346 -50.30 -16.71 47.14
CA PHE A 346 -50.53 -16.91 45.70
C PHE A 346 -51.96 -17.36 45.30
N LYS A 347 -52.94 -17.36 46.22
CA LYS A 347 -54.31 -17.84 45.93
C LYS A 347 -55.11 -16.90 45.01
N ASP A 348 -54.75 -15.61 44.97
CA ASP A 348 -55.53 -14.57 44.29
C ASP A 348 -54.91 -14.07 42.96
N LEU A 349 -53.95 -14.80 42.38
CA LEU A 349 -53.35 -14.43 41.10
C LEU A 349 -54.37 -14.49 39.94
N SER A 350 -54.63 -13.35 39.31
CA SER A 350 -55.55 -13.22 38.17
C SER A 350 -54.90 -13.69 36.84
N LEU A 351 -54.52 -14.97 36.76
CA LEU A 351 -53.92 -15.59 35.55
C LEU A 351 -54.88 -16.49 34.78
N PRO A 352 -54.76 -16.57 33.43
CA PRO A 352 -55.44 -17.58 32.61
C PRO A 352 -55.11 -19.02 33.05
N ALA A 353 -56.10 -19.92 33.00
CA ALA A 353 -56.06 -21.24 33.62
C ALA A 353 -54.92 -22.19 33.15
N ARG A 354 -54.39 -21.99 31.95
CA ARG A 354 -53.26 -22.77 31.40
C ARG A 354 -51.93 -22.35 32.03
N ILE A 355 -51.66 -21.06 32.06
CA ILE A 355 -50.43 -20.46 32.63
C ILE A 355 -50.39 -20.67 34.15
N ARG A 356 -51.55 -20.57 34.82
CA ARG A 356 -51.67 -20.84 36.27
C ARG A 356 -51.20 -22.25 36.63
N ARG A 357 -51.50 -23.26 35.82
CA ARG A 357 -51.09 -24.66 36.06
C ARG A 357 -49.58 -24.87 35.93
N GLU A 358 -48.95 -24.31 34.89
CA GLU A 358 -47.49 -24.38 34.71
C GLU A 358 -46.70 -23.57 35.74
N PHE A 359 -47.27 -22.48 36.23
CA PHE A 359 -46.67 -21.67 37.28
C PHE A 359 -46.67 -22.40 38.63
N MET A 360 -47.77 -23.09 38.97
CA MET A 360 -47.93 -23.83 40.23
C MET A 360 -47.10 -25.12 40.30
N SER A 361 -46.70 -25.70 39.17
CA SER A 361 -45.83 -26.90 39.13
C SER A 361 -44.37 -26.60 39.54
N ARG A 362 -43.99 -25.33 39.69
CA ARG A 362 -42.62 -24.92 40.06
C ARG A 362 -42.51 -24.69 41.57
N HIS A 363 -41.66 -25.47 42.22
CA HIS A 363 -41.58 -25.57 43.69
C HIS A 363 -40.92 -24.39 44.44
N ASN A 364 -40.29 -23.41 43.77
CA ASN A 364 -39.61 -22.29 44.45
C ASN A 364 -39.99 -20.93 43.83
N SER A 365 -40.22 -19.91 44.67
CA SER A 365 -40.56 -18.53 44.31
C SER A 365 -39.59 -17.93 43.28
N GLN A 366 -38.29 -18.16 43.43
CA GLN A 366 -37.28 -17.63 42.50
C GLN A 366 -37.35 -18.26 41.10
N LYS A 367 -37.77 -19.54 41.01
CA LYS A 367 -37.99 -20.24 39.73
C LYS A 367 -39.31 -19.84 39.06
N ARG A 368 -40.30 -19.41 39.86
CA ARG A 368 -41.58 -18.88 39.39
C ARG A 368 -41.43 -17.48 38.80
N GLU A 369 -40.67 -16.61 39.46
CA GLU A 369 -40.34 -15.27 38.93
C GLU A 369 -39.55 -15.36 37.61
N LYS A 370 -38.50 -16.20 37.56
CA LYS A 370 -37.75 -16.48 36.31
C LYS A 370 -38.57 -17.15 35.21
N TYR A 371 -39.68 -17.80 35.54
CA TYR A 371 -40.60 -18.33 34.53
C TYR A 371 -41.46 -17.23 33.95
N PHE A 372 -41.95 -16.34 34.81
CA PHE A 372 -42.83 -15.25 34.43
C PHE A 372 -42.12 -14.27 33.49
N VAL A 373 -40.87 -13.90 33.80
CA VAL A 373 -40.03 -13.07 32.90
C VAL A 373 -39.81 -13.76 31.55
N ARG A 374 -39.54 -15.08 31.55
CA ARG A 374 -39.39 -15.83 30.30
C ARG A 374 -40.67 -15.97 29.49
N LEU A 375 -41.83 -16.03 30.16
CA LEU A 375 -43.13 -16.07 29.51
C LEU A 375 -43.46 -14.70 28.90
N GLU A 376 -43.08 -13.61 29.57
CA GLU A 376 -43.16 -12.25 29.06
C GLU A 376 -42.29 -12.09 27.80
N ASP A 377 -41.03 -12.54 27.85
CA ASP A 377 -40.13 -12.53 26.69
C ASP A 377 -40.67 -13.38 25.53
N ALA A 378 -41.17 -14.58 25.82
CA ALA A 378 -41.73 -15.48 24.80
C ALA A 378 -43.03 -14.96 24.20
N LEU A 379 -43.91 -14.34 24.99
CA LEU A 379 -45.12 -13.68 24.49
C LEU A 379 -44.79 -12.43 23.68
N HIS A 380 -43.72 -11.71 24.03
CA HIS A 380 -43.23 -10.60 23.24
C HIS A 380 -42.71 -11.07 21.87
N GLU A 381 -41.96 -12.18 21.86
CA GLU A 381 -41.40 -12.78 20.64
C GLU A 381 -42.47 -13.44 19.75
N ASP A 382 -43.45 -14.12 20.34
CA ASP A 382 -44.57 -14.73 19.61
C ASP A 382 -45.54 -13.67 19.07
N ALA A 383 -45.79 -12.59 19.81
CA ALA A 383 -46.57 -11.45 19.32
C ALA A 383 -45.85 -10.76 18.15
N GLU A 384 -44.52 -10.66 18.19
CA GLU A 384 -43.72 -10.12 17.10
C GLU A 384 -43.79 -11.04 15.86
N LYS A 385 -43.66 -12.37 16.03
CA LYS A 385 -43.77 -13.35 14.93
C LYS A 385 -45.15 -13.44 14.30
N LEU A 386 -46.23 -13.42 15.10
CA LEU A 386 -47.60 -13.45 14.57
C LEU A 386 -47.89 -12.21 13.70
N THR A 387 -47.33 -11.05 14.07
CA THR A 387 -47.51 -9.80 13.33
C THR A 387 -46.77 -9.77 12.00
N THR A 388 -45.58 -10.37 11.89
CA THR A 388 -44.85 -10.43 10.63
C THR A 388 -45.48 -11.43 9.67
N GLU A 389 -45.83 -12.63 10.13
CA GLU A 389 -46.39 -13.65 9.24
C GLU A 389 -47.82 -13.31 8.78
N GLN A 390 -48.71 -12.81 9.65
CA GLN A 390 -50.06 -12.45 9.22
C GLN A 390 -50.09 -11.21 8.32
N ALA A 391 -49.24 -10.21 8.56
CA ALA A 391 -49.14 -9.03 7.70
C ALA A 391 -48.52 -9.38 6.33
N ILE A 392 -47.51 -10.23 6.30
CA ILE A 392 -46.90 -10.70 5.04
C ILE A 392 -47.88 -11.59 4.27
N PHE A 393 -48.60 -12.50 4.95
CA PHE A 393 -49.57 -13.39 4.30
C PHE A 393 -50.81 -12.63 3.81
N SER A 394 -51.29 -11.60 4.53
CA SER A 394 -52.38 -10.75 4.06
C SER A 394 -51.94 -9.87 2.88
N LEU A 395 -50.72 -9.31 2.92
CA LEU A 395 -50.16 -8.56 1.79
C LEU A 395 -49.96 -9.45 0.56
N PHE A 396 -49.45 -10.67 0.75
CA PHE A 396 -49.23 -11.62 -0.33
C PHE A 396 -50.54 -12.08 -0.96
N ASN A 397 -51.56 -12.40 -0.17
CA ASN A 397 -52.87 -12.82 -0.70
C ASN A 397 -53.61 -11.68 -1.39
N ILE A 398 -53.55 -10.44 -0.86
CA ILE A 398 -54.19 -9.27 -1.50
C ILE A 398 -53.51 -8.92 -2.83
N VAL A 399 -52.18 -9.00 -2.89
CA VAL A 399 -51.41 -8.80 -4.13
C VAL A 399 -51.71 -9.90 -5.13
N LYS A 400 -51.81 -11.16 -4.67
CA LYS A 400 -52.11 -12.31 -5.52
C LYS A 400 -53.54 -12.26 -6.08
N THR A 401 -54.57 -12.01 -5.27
CA THR A 401 -55.96 -11.93 -5.75
C THR A 401 -56.15 -10.75 -6.69
N LYS A 402 -55.57 -9.57 -6.40
CA LYS A 402 -55.67 -8.44 -7.33
C LYS A 402 -54.87 -8.61 -8.63
N GLN A 403 -53.77 -9.37 -8.60
CA GLN A 403 -53.06 -9.77 -9.83
C GLN A 403 -53.87 -10.77 -10.65
N GLU A 404 -54.53 -11.73 -10.01
CA GLU A 404 -55.38 -12.73 -10.68
C GLU A 404 -56.64 -12.09 -11.27
N ASP A 405 -57.29 -11.16 -10.55
CA ASP A 405 -58.45 -10.40 -11.04
C ASP A 405 -58.07 -9.46 -12.20
N ALA A 406 -56.92 -8.77 -12.11
CA ALA A 406 -56.43 -7.92 -13.20
C ALA A 406 -56.04 -8.72 -14.46
N LEU A 407 -55.53 -9.95 -14.29
CA LEU A 407 -55.25 -10.88 -15.39
C LEU A 407 -56.53 -11.46 -16.01
N GLU A 408 -57.57 -11.73 -15.21
CA GLU A 408 -58.86 -12.22 -15.70
C GLU A 408 -59.67 -11.12 -16.41
N GLU A 409 -59.61 -9.88 -15.91
CA GLU A 409 -60.21 -8.70 -16.54
C GLU A 409 -59.49 -8.32 -17.85
N ALA A 410 -58.15 -8.44 -17.90
CA ALA A 410 -57.36 -8.31 -19.12
C ALA A 410 -57.60 -9.46 -20.12
N SER A 411 -57.86 -10.68 -19.63
CA SER A 411 -58.24 -11.82 -20.47
C SER A 411 -59.66 -11.68 -21.04
N LYS A 412 -60.58 -11.01 -20.34
CA LYS A 412 -61.95 -10.75 -20.82
C LYS A 412 -62.01 -9.61 -21.84
N LYS A 413 -61.01 -8.72 -21.88
CA LYS A 413 -60.99 -7.53 -22.75
C LYS A 413 -60.23 -7.64 -24.08
N GLN A 414 -59.52 -8.74 -24.37
CA GLN A 414 -58.84 -8.82 -25.69
C GLN A 414 -58.78 -10.24 -26.26
N GLU A 415 -59.55 -10.46 -27.32
CA GLU A 415 -59.31 -11.47 -28.36
C GLU A 415 -57.96 -11.17 -29.05
N ASN A 416 -56.83 -11.55 -28.45
CA ASN A 416 -55.61 -11.75 -29.24
C ASN A 416 -54.65 -12.75 -28.57
N LYS A 417 -54.62 -13.97 -29.10
CA LYS A 417 -53.92 -15.15 -28.55
C LYS A 417 -52.38 -15.00 -28.38
N ASN A 418 -51.77 -13.92 -28.87
CA ASN A 418 -50.32 -13.70 -28.83
C ASN A 418 -49.81 -12.94 -27.59
N GLY A 419 -50.67 -12.17 -26.89
CA GLY A 419 -50.28 -11.40 -25.70
C GLY A 419 -50.11 -12.27 -24.44
N LEU A 420 -51.02 -13.24 -24.26
CA LEU A 420 -51.02 -14.14 -23.10
C LEU A 420 -49.79 -15.07 -23.06
N ALA A 421 -49.28 -15.46 -24.24
CA ALA A 421 -48.06 -16.26 -24.38
C ALA A 421 -46.80 -15.48 -23.97
N ARG A 422 -46.75 -14.17 -24.23
CA ARG A 422 -45.62 -13.29 -23.87
C ARG A 422 -45.64 -12.90 -22.39
N ALA A 423 -46.82 -12.69 -21.80
CA ALA A 423 -46.96 -12.46 -20.35
C ALA A 423 -46.52 -13.69 -19.52
N ARG A 424 -46.82 -14.92 -19.97
CA ARG A 424 -46.32 -16.15 -19.35
C ARG A 424 -44.79 -16.32 -19.43
N ALA A 425 -44.16 -15.78 -20.47
CA ALA A 425 -42.70 -15.85 -20.63
C ALA A 425 -41.94 -14.87 -19.73
N LEU A 426 -42.57 -13.77 -19.30
CA LEU A 426 -41.98 -12.75 -18.42
C LEU A 426 -42.19 -13.05 -16.92
N LEU A 427 -43.14 -13.92 -16.59
CA LEU A 427 -43.48 -14.32 -15.22
C LEU A 427 -42.28 -14.83 -14.38
N PRO A 428 -41.31 -15.60 -14.92
CA PRO A 428 -40.15 -16.07 -14.16
C PRO A 428 -39.16 -14.95 -13.80
N ALA A 429 -39.03 -13.92 -14.66
CA ALA A 429 -38.11 -12.79 -14.46
C ALA A 429 -38.62 -11.81 -13.40
N VAL A 430 -39.94 -11.70 -13.24
CA VAL A 430 -40.58 -10.89 -12.20
C VAL A 430 -40.60 -11.63 -10.84
N LYS A 431 -40.64 -12.98 -10.84
CA LYS A 431 -40.55 -13.79 -9.61
C LYS A 431 -39.15 -13.86 -8.99
N SER A 432 -38.08 -13.51 -9.72
CA SER A 432 -36.69 -13.58 -9.23
C SER A 432 -36.16 -12.29 -8.61
N LEU A 433 -36.90 -11.18 -8.78
CA LEU A 433 -36.72 -9.91 -8.09
C LEU A 433 -37.56 -9.90 -6.81
#